data_AF-A0A2T2UFR3-F1
#
_entry.id   AF-A0A2T2UFR3-F1
#
_cell.length_a   1.000
_cell.length_b   1.000
_cell.length_c   1.000
_cell.angle_alpha   90.00
_cell.angle_beta   90.00
_cell.angle_gamma   90.00
#
_symmetry.space_group_name_H-M   'P 1'
#
loop_
_entity.id
_entity.type
_entity.pdbx_description
1 polymer ?
#
loop_
_entity_poly.entity_id
_entity_poly.type
_entity_poly.pdbx_seq_one_letter_code
_entity_poly.pdbx_strand_id
1 'polypeptide(L)'
;MTALPRLRAVHKGRLAALGSAASFGTVAPLAGLAYTQGASPGAVVAARLLFGLAAAAVTVALLNRPWQLPRSEWRGTLVIAVAWIVVTVAYMASFYYIPVSLAVLIFFTFPVQIALVTPLVHGRRWEAITLTAALMAFIGLALALGPDLGA
;
A
#
# COMPACT_ATOMS: atom_id res chain seq x y z
N MET A 1 28.91 -26.58 -2.93
CA MET A 1 29.13 -25.25 -2.30
C MET A 1 28.39 -24.12 -3.07
N THR A 2 27.07 -24.21 -3.23
CA THR A 2 26.24 -23.31 -4.07
C THR A 2 25.16 -22.53 -3.31
N ALA A 3 25.20 -22.49 -1.97
CA ALA A 3 24.17 -21.87 -1.13
C ALA A 3 24.37 -20.37 -0.83
N LEU A 4 25.57 -19.83 -1.01
CA LEU A 4 25.93 -18.45 -0.63
C LEU A 4 25.22 -17.31 -1.42
N PRO A 5 24.88 -17.44 -2.72
CA PRO A 5 24.20 -16.37 -3.45
C PRO A 5 22.75 -16.14 -2.99
N ARG A 6 22.04 -17.22 -2.61
CA ARG A 6 20.63 -17.15 -2.18
C ARG A 6 20.48 -16.42 -0.84
N LEU A 7 21.38 -16.67 0.12
CA LEU A 7 21.32 -16.03 1.44
C LEU A 7 21.54 -14.51 1.36
N ARG A 8 22.52 -14.04 0.58
CA ARG A 8 22.75 -12.61 0.35
C ARG A 8 21.56 -11.92 -0.34
N ALA A 9 20.87 -12.60 -1.25
CA ALA A 9 19.65 -12.10 -1.87
C ALA A 9 18.48 -12.00 -0.87
N VAL A 10 18.35 -12.96 0.05
CA VAL A 10 17.33 -12.92 1.12
C VAL A 10 17.54 -11.75 2.08
N HIS A 11 18.78 -11.49 2.50
CA HIS A 11 19.07 -10.34 3.37
C HIS A 11 18.78 -9.00 2.68
N LYS A 12 19.18 -8.85 1.42
CA LYS A 12 18.85 -7.65 0.61
C LYS A 12 17.33 -7.49 0.43
N GLY A 13 16.61 -8.58 0.17
CA GLY A 13 15.15 -8.56 0.06
C GLY A 13 14.45 -8.18 1.37
N ARG A 14 14.94 -8.68 2.52
CA ARG A 14 14.42 -8.31 3.84
C ARG A 14 14.66 -6.84 4.17
N LEU A 15 15.86 -6.33 3.89
CA LEU A 15 16.17 -4.91 4.11
C LEU A 15 15.33 -4.00 3.19
N ALA A 16 15.13 -4.40 1.93
CA ALA A 16 14.25 -3.69 1.01
C ALA A 16 12.78 -3.70 1.49
N ALA A 17 12.30 -4.84 2.00
CA ALA A 17 10.95 -4.95 2.58
C ALA A 17 10.79 -4.08 3.83
N LEU A 18 11.77 -4.09 4.74
CA LEU A 18 11.77 -3.22 5.94
C LEU A 18 11.78 -1.75 5.56
N GLY A 19 12.65 -1.35 4.63
CA GLY A 19 12.70 0.02 4.13
C GLY A 19 11.37 0.45 3.50
N SER A 20 10.80 -0.41 2.64
CA SER A 20 9.50 -0.15 2.03
C SER A 20 8.38 -0.03 3.06
N ALA A 21 8.33 -0.91 4.06
CA ALA A 21 7.32 -0.87 5.11
C ALA A 21 7.44 0.39 5.97
N ALA A 22 8.67 0.79 6.35
CA ALA A 22 8.91 2.02 7.09
C ALA A 22 8.50 3.26 6.29
N SER A 23 8.85 3.32 4.99
CA SER A 23 8.42 4.40 4.10
C SER A 23 6.90 4.40 3.86
N PHE A 24 6.25 3.24 3.85
CA PHE A 24 4.80 3.18 3.69
C PHE A 24 4.05 3.68 4.93
N GLY A 25 4.59 3.38 6.13
CA GLY A 25 4.02 3.85 7.40
C GLY A 25 3.98 5.38 7.53
N THR A 26 4.92 6.11 6.91
CA THR A 26 4.95 7.58 6.98
C THR A 26 3.94 8.27 6.07
N VAL A 27 3.30 7.55 5.13
CA VAL A 27 2.39 8.13 4.14
C VAL A 27 1.19 8.81 4.80
N ALA A 28 0.54 8.16 5.77
CA ALA A 28 -0.68 8.70 6.39
C ALA A 28 -0.42 9.95 7.26
N PRO A 29 0.57 9.97 8.17
CA PRO A 29 0.91 11.17 8.93
C PRO A 29 1.35 12.35 8.04
N LEU A 30 2.20 12.09 7.04
CA LEU A 30 2.67 13.14 6.13
C LEU A 30 1.54 13.69 5.25
N ALA A 31 0.59 12.85 4.82
CA ALA A 31 -0.58 13.31 4.09
C ALA A 31 -1.46 14.22 4.95
N GLY A 32 -1.71 13.83 6.21
CA GLY A 32 -2.44 14.68 7.17
C GLY A 32 -1.76 16.04 7.36
N LEU A 33 -0.45 16.06 7.58
CA LEU A 33 0.34 17.29 7.70
C LEU A 33 0.32 18.15 6.42
N ALA A 34 0.43 17.54 5.24
CA ALA A 34 0.36 18.28 3.98
C ALA A 34 -0.99 19.00 3.84
N TYR A 35 -2.08 18.35 4.23
CA TYR A 35 -3.42 18.94 4.18
C TYR A 35 -3.63 20.04 5.21
N THR A 36 -3.08 19.93 6.43
CA THR A 36 -3.17 21.03 7.41
C THR A 36 -2.35 22.25 7.00
N GLN A 37 -1.31 22.07 6.18
CA GLN A 37 -0.56 23.16 5.55
C GLN A 37 -1.21 23.72 4.27
N GLY A 38 -2.45 23.29 3.95
CA GLY A 38 -3.23 23.81 2.84
C GLY A 38 -2.98 23.12 1.49
N ALA A 39 -2.26 21.98 1.45
CA ALA A 39 -2.19 21.20 0.22
C ALA A 39 -3.59 20.68 -0.16
N SER A 40 -3.94 20.73 -1.44
CA SER A 40 -5.18 20.10 -1.90
C SER A 40 -4.99 18.59 -2.09
N PRO A 41 -6.02 17.77 -1.85
CA PRO A 41 -5.97 16.34 -2.16
C PRO A 41 -5.53 16.04 -3.60
N GLY A 42 -5.97 16.86 -4.55
CA GLY A 42 -5.58 16.74 -5.96
C GLY A 42 -4.08 16.95 -6.19
N ALA A 43 -3.48 17.96 -5.55
CA ALA A 43 -2.04 18.21 -5.67
C ALA A 43 -1.19 17.07 -5.09
N VAL A 44 -1.61 16.50 -3.95
CA VAL A 44 -0.93 15.36 -3.33
C VAL A 44 -1.01 14.12 -4.21
N VAL A 45 -2.16 13.86 -4.84
CA VAL A 45 -2.33 12.76 -5.80
C VAL A 45 -1.44 12.95 -7.02
N ALA A 46 -1.43 14.16 -7.61
CA ALA A 46 -0.58 14.46 -8.76
C ALA A 46 0.90 14.25 -8.43
N ALA A 47 1.37 14.74 -7.28
CA ALA A 47 2.74 14.53 -6.82
C ALA A 47 3.07 13.04 -6.66
N ARG A 48 2.16 12.25 -6.08
CA ARG A 48 2.33 10.79 -5.90
C ARG A 48 2.43 10.05 -7.25
N LEU A 49 1.60 10.41 -8.22
CA LEU A 49 1.61 9.81 -9.56
C LEU A 49 2.87 10.17 -10.33
N LEU A 50 3.29 11.45 -10.29
CA LEU A 50 4.52 11.90 -10.93
C LEU A 50 5.75 11.25 -10.32
N PHE A 51 5.80 11.17 -8.99
CA PHE A 51 6.89 10.48 -8.28
C PHE A 51 6.93 8.98 -8.65
N GLY A 52 5.77 8.30 -8.64
CA GLY A 52 5.69 6.89 -9.03
C GLY A 52 6.12 6.66 -10.48
N LEU A 53 5.71 7.52 -11.40
CA LEU A 53 6.11 7.48 -12.80
C LEU A 53 7.62 7.71 -12.98
N ALA A 54 8.18 8.72 -12.29
CA ALA A 54 9.61 9.00 -12.32
C ALA A 54 10.42 7.84 -11.74
N ALA A 55 10.00 7.28 -10.61
CA ALA A 55 10.65 6.13 -10.00
C ALA A 55 10.62 4.90 -10.92
N ALA A 56 9.48 4.64 -11.57
CA ALA A 56 9.36 3.58 -12.57
C ALA A 56 10.30 3.84 -13.77
N ALA A 57 10.35 5.07 -14.28
CA ALA A 57 11.20 5.46 -15.38
C ALA A 57 12.69 5.24 -15.10
N VAL A 58 13.14 5.74 -13.94
CA VAL A 58 14.51 5.55 -13.46
C VAL A 58 14.81 4.06 -13.30
N THR A 59 13.88 3.28 -12.73
CA THR A 59 14.09 1.84 -12.55
C THR A 59 14.23 1.10 -13.87
N VAL A 60 13.38 1.39 -14.87
CA VAL A 60 13.47 0.78 -16.20
C VAL A 60 14.77 1.16 -16.90
N ALA A 61 15.18 2.43 -16.79
CA ALA A 61 16.45 2.92 -17.34
C ALA A 61 17.66 2.26 -16.69
N LEU A 62 17.71 2.20 -15.35
CA LEU A 62 18.82 1.57 -14.62
C LEU A 62 18.94 0.05 -14.87
N LEU A 63 17.81 -0.62 -15.09
CA LEU A 63 17.78 -2.06 -15.36
C LEU A 63 17.92 -2.40 -16.85
N ASN A 64 18.06 -1.41 -17.74
CA ASN A 64 18.09 -1.57 -19.20
C ASN A 64 16.97 -2.49 -19.71
N ARG A 65 15.76 -2.33 -19.18
CA ARG A 65 14.60 -3.15 -19.56
C ARG A 65 13.76 -2.44 -20.62
N PRO A 66 13.12 -3.20 -21.53
CA PRO A 66 12.15 -2.62 -22.43
C PRO A 66 10.95 -2.08 -21.63
N TRP A 67 10.49 -0.89 -21.99
CA TRP A 67 9.26 -0.29 -21.44
C TRP A 67 7.99 -1.03 -21.87
N GLN A 68 8.09 -1.86 -22.90
CA GLN A 68 6.95 -2.57 -23.47
C GLN A 68 6.58 -3.77 -22.60
N LEU A 69 5.31 -3.83 -22.18
CA LEU A 69 4.76 -5.02 -21.56
C LEU A 69 4.49 -6.12 -22.60
N PRO A 70 4.79 -7.40 -22.28
CA PRO A 70 4.35 -8.53 -23.08
C PRO A 70 2.83 -8.54 -23.25
N ARG A 71 2.33 -8.86 -24.45
CA ARG A 71 0.88 -8.88 -24.76
C ARG A 71 0.06 -9.78 -23.83
N SER A 72 0.67 -10.85 -23.30
CA SER A 72 0.04 -11.76 -22.34
C SER A 72 -0.27 -11.09 -20.99
N GLU A 73 0.57 -10.14 -20.55
CA GLU A 73 0.47 -9.51 -19.24
C GLU A 73 -0.46 -8.30 -19.23
N TRP A 74 -0.70 -7.70 -20.40
CA TRP A 74 -1.49 -6.46 -20.53
C TRP A 74 -2.86 -6.50 -19.86
N ARG A 75 -3.57 -7.63 -19.95
CA ARG A 75 -4.89 -7.78 -19.32
C ARG A 75 -4.78 -7.70 -17.80
N GLY A 76 -3.86 -8.46 -17.21
CA GLY A 76 -3.65 -8.46 -15.75
C GLY A 76 -3.17 -7.11 -15.26
N THR A 77 -2.23 -6.50 -15.97
CA THR A 77 -1.73 -5.16 -15.63
C THR A 77 -2.82 -4.10 -15.72
N LEU A 78 -3.67 -4.12 -16.76
CA LEU A 78 -4.75 -3.15 -16.90
C LEU A 78 -5.77 -3.27 -15.76
N VAL A 79 -6.15 -4.49 -15.38
CA VAL A 79 -7.05 -4.73 -14.25
C VAL A 79 -6.46 -4.19 -12.95
N ILE A 80 -5.19 -4.47 -12.69
CA ILE A 80 -4.50 -3.96 -11.49
C ILE A 80 -4.38 -2.43 -11.52
N ALA A 81 -4.05 -1.85 -12.67
CA ALA A 81 -3.91 -0.41 -12.83
C ALA A 81 -5.24 0.32 -12.61
N VAL A 82 -6.33 -0.18 -13.20
CA VAL A 82 -7.67 0.39 -13.01
C VAL A 82 -8.11 0.27 -11.55
N ALA A 83 -7.96 -0.92 -10.94
CA ALA A 83 -8.29 -1.11 -9.53
C ALA A 83 -7.51 -0.15 -8.63
N TRP A 84 -6.21 0.04 -8.91
CA TRP A 84 -5.35 0.94 -8.15
C TRP A 84 -5.74 2.41 -8.29
N ILE A 85 -6.10 2.84 -9.51
CA ILE A 85 -6.61 4.20 -9.76
C ILE A 85 -7.91 4.42 -8.99
N VAL A 86 -8.85 3.47 -9.06
CA VAL A 86 -10.13 3.55 -8.32
C VAL A 86 -9.88 3.68 -6.82
N VAL A 87 -9.02 2.84 -6.25
CA VAL A 87 -8.68 2.90 -4.82
C VAL A 87 -8.08 4.27 -4.46
N THR A 88 -7.12 4.75 -5.26
CA THR A 88 -6.44 6.03 -5.00
C THR A 88 -7.42 7.20 -5.06
N VAL A 89 -8.26 7.26 -6.09
CA VAL A 89 -9.23 8.36 -6.28
C VAL A 89 -10.31 8.30 -5.20
N ALA A 90 -10.90 7.13 -4.93
CA ALA A 90 -11.94 6.98 -3.92
C ALA A 90 -11.43 7.33 -2.51
N TYR A 91 -10.24 6.84 -2.15
CA TYR A 91 -9.62 7.12 -0.86
C TYR A 91 -9.34 8.61 -0.68
N MET A 92 -8.78 9.27 -1.69
CA MET A 92 -8.48 10.71 -1.62
C MET A 92 -9.75 11.56 -1.64
N ALA A 93 -10.77 11.14 -2.41
CA ALA A 93 -12.07 11.80 -2.42
C ALA A 93 -12.76 11.73 -1.05
N SER A 94 -12.55 10.67 -0.28
CA SER A 94 -13.12 10.54 1.07
C SER A 94 -12.71 11.67 2.01
N PHE A 95 -11.53 12.28 1.83
CA PHE A 95 -11.06 13.40 2.66
C PHE A 95 -11.89 14.68 2.51
N TYR A 96 -12.69 14.82 1.44
CA TYR A 96 -13.66 15.91 1.32
C TYR A 96 -14.89 15.71 2.20
N TYR A 97 -15.16 14.48 2.64
CA TYR A 97 -16.39 14.10 3.35
C TYR A 97 -16.16 13.73 4.82
N ILE A 98 -14.98 13.18 5.14
CA ILE A 98 -14.64 12.73 6.49
C ILE A 98 -13.23 13.17 6.89
N PRO A 99 -12.95 13.31 8.20
CA PRO A 99 -11.61 13.56 8.70
C PRO A 99 -10.58 12.56 8.18
N VAL A 100 -9.38 13.04 7.86
CA VAL A 100 -8.28 12.25 7.29
C VAL A 100 -7.98 11.01 8.14
N SER A 101 -7.92 11.14 9.47
CA SER A 101 -7.66 10.03 10.38
C SER A 101 -8.71 8.93 10.29
N LEU A 102 -10.00 9.28 10.15
CA LEU A 102 -11.07 8.30 9.98
C LEU A 102 -10.98 7.58 8.63
N ALA A 103 -10.72 8.32 7.56
CA ALA A 103 -10.51 7.74 6.23
C ALA A 103 -9.31 6.77 6.23
N VAL A 104 -8.20 7.15 6.84
CA VAL A 104 -7.01 6.31 7.01
C VAL A 104 -7.34 5.04 7.80
N LEU A 105 -8.08 5.16 8.91
CA LEU A 105 -8.49 4.04 9.75
C LEU A 105 -9.38 3.05 8.98
N ILE A 106 -10.37 3.55 8.24
CA ILE A 106 -11.24 2.74 7.38
C ILE A 106 -10.41 2.06 6.29
N PHE A 107 -9.52 2.79 5.62
CA PHE A 107 -8.67 2.24 4.56
C PHE A 107 -7.81 1.09 5.08
N PHE A 108 -7.19 1.26 6.25
CA PHE A 108 -6.36 0.23 6.87
C PHE A 108 -7.14 -0.95 7.47
N THR A 109 -8.46 -1.03 7.30
CA THR A 109 -9.20 -2.29 7.50
C THR A 109 -8.90 -3.32 6.40
N PHE A 110 -8.27 -2.91 5.28
CA PHE A 110 -7.97 -3.78 4.15
C PHE A 110 -7.22 -5.08 4.52
N PRO A 111 -6.27 -5.14 5.48
CA PRO A 111 -5.58 -6.38 5.81
C PRO A 111 -6.55 -7.43 6.36
N VAL A 112 -7.54 -7.00 7.14
CA VAL A 112 -8.63 -7.86 7.62
C VAL A 112 -9.45 -8.32 6.43
N GLN A 113 -9.88 -7.42 5.55
CA GLN A 113 -10.64 -7.76 4.35
C GLN A 113 -9.89 -8.79 3.48
N ILE A 114 -8.59 -8.60 3.25
CA ILE A 114 -7.73 -9.54 2.50
C ILE A 114 -7.64 -10.89 3.22
N ALA A 115 -7.47 -10.90 4.54
CA ALA A 115 -7.42 -12.14 5.32
C ALA A 115 -8.73 -12.94 5.23
N LEU A 116 -9.88 -12.27 5.14
CA LEU A 116 -11.19 -12.90 4.95
C LEU A 116 -11.40 -13.39 3.50
N VAL A 117 -10.95 -12.62 2.50
CA VAL A 117 -11.20 -12.91 1.08
C VAL A 117 -10.22 -13.93 0.51
N THR A 118 -8.96 -13.94 0.96
CA THR A 118 -7.90 -14.81 0.40
C THR A 118 -8.27 -16.29 0.43
N PRO A 119 -8.79 -16.87 1.54
CA PRO A 119 -9.24 -18.26 1.58
C PRO A 119 -10.37 -18.55 0.59
N LEU A 120 -11.30 -17.61 0.40
CA LEU A 120 -12.43 -17.75 -0.53
C LEU A 120 -11.96 -17.79 -1.99
N VAL A 121 -11.00 -16.94 -2.36
CA VAL A 121 -10.46 -16.88 -3.73
C VAL A 121 -9.61 -18.11 -4.05
N HIS A 122 -8.84 -18.62 -3.08
CA HIS A 122 -7.91 -19.73 -3.29
C HIS A 122 -8.49 -21.10 -2.92
N GLY A 123 -9.75 -21.18 -2.49
CA GLY A 123 -10.38 -22.43 -2.03
C GLY A 123 -9.68 -23.07 -0.83
N ARG A 124 -8.99 -22.26 0.00
CA ARG A 124 -8.23 -22.75 1.16
C ARG A 124 -9.07 -22.62 2.43
N ARG A 125 -8.73 -23.44 3.44
CA ARG A 125 -9.35 -23.36 4.76
C ARG A 125 -8.91 -22.10 5.49
N TRP A 126 -9.81 -21.55 6.30
CA TRP A 126 -9.54 -20.43 7.19
C TRP A 126 -8.53 -20.86 8.24
N GLU A 127 -7.33 -20.28 8.21
CA GLU A 127 -6.29 -20.58 9.18
C GLU A 127 -6.46 -19.65 10.39
N ALA A 128 -6.63 -20.22 11.59
CA ALA A 128 -6.89 -19.44 12.81
C ALA A 128 -5.80 -18.41 13.09
N ILE A 129 -4.54 -18.71 12.75
CA ILE A 129 -3.38 -17.80 12.85
C ILE A 129 -3.54 -16.56 11.98
N THR A 130 -4.05 -16.69 10.75
CA THR A 130 -4.24 -15.55 9.86
C THR A 130 -5.33 -14.63 10.39
N LEU A 131 -6.40 -15.21 10.94
CA LEU A 131 -7.51 -14.45 11.51
C LEU A 131 -7.07 -13.72 12.78
N THR A 132 -6.35 -14.37 13.69
CA THR A 132 -5.85 -13.73 14.92
C THR A 132 -4.81 -12.66 14.63
N ALA A 133 -3.91 -12.87 13.65
CA ALA A 133 -2.96 -11.86 13.21
C ALA A 133 -3.67 -10.64 12.59
N ALA A 134 -4.72 -10.86 11.78
CA ALA A 134 -5.51 -9.77 11.21
C ALA A 134 -6.24 -8.96 12.29
N LEU A 135 -6.84 -9.62 13.29
CA LEU A 135 -7.47 -8.95 14.42
C LEU A 135 -6.46 -8.15 15.25
N MET A 136 -5.28 -8.72 15.53
CA MET A 136 -4.22 -8.04 16.26
C MET A 136 -3.71 -6.81 15.51
N ALA A 137 -3.53 -6.91 14.19
CA ALA A 137 -3.17 -5.78 13.34
C ALA A 137 -4.25 -4.67 13.37
N PHE A 138 -5.53 -5.05 13.33
CA PHE A 138 -6.64 -4.12 13.41
C PHE A 138 -6.71 -3.39 14.77
N ILE A 139 -6.47 -4.10 15.88
CA ILE A 139 -6.40 -3.48 17.21
C ILE A 139 -5.24 -2.48 17.26
N GLY A 140 -4.05 -2.87 16.79
CA GLY A 140 -2.89 -1.97 16.77
C GLY A 140 -3.14 -0.70 15.93
N LEU A 141 -3.85 -0.85 14.81
CA LEU A 141 -4.28 0.25 13.97
C LEU A 141 -5.29 1.17 14.68
N ALA A 142 -6.30 0.60 15.34
CA ALA A 142 -7.30 1.36 16.10
C ALA A 142 -6.66 2.12 17.26
N LEU A 143 -5.61 1.59 17.88
CA LEU A 143 -4.84 2.30 18.91
C LEU A 143 -3.97 3.44 18.33
N ALA A 144 -3.37 3.22 17.16
CA ALA A 144 -2.49 4.21 16.52
C ALA A 144 -3.23 5.39 15.87
N LEU A 145 -4.45 5.15 15.39
CA LEU A 145 -5.25 6.10 14.61
C LEU A 145 -6.63 6.38 15.23
N GLY A 146 -6.88 5.84 16.42
CA GLY A 146 -8.11 6.07 17.15
C GLY A 146 -8.36 7.58 17.28
N PRO A 147 -9.62 8.03 17.15
CA PRO A 147 -9.94 9.43 17.39
C PRO A 147 -9.39 9.83 18.77
N ASP A 148 -8.94 11.08 18.94
CA ASP A 148 -8.54 11.60 20.24
C ASP A 148 -9.63 11.22 21.26
N LEU A 149 -9.37 10.20 22.09
CA LEU A 149 -10.27 9.80 23.17
C LEU A 149 -10.25 10.83 24.31
N GLY A 150 -9.55 11.95 24.11
CA GLY A 150 -9.58 13.15 24.93
C GLY A 150 -10.31 14.27 24.21
N ALA A 151 -11.64 14.27 24.31
CA ALA A 151 -12.45 15.48 24.33
C ALA A 151 -13.11 15.57 25.71
#